data_AF-A0A496N7T8-F1
#
_entry.id   AF-A0A496N7T8-F1
#
_cell.length_a   1.000
_cell.length_b   1.000
_cell.length_c   1.000
_cell.angle_alpha   90.00
_cell.angle_beta   90.00
_cell.angle_gamma   90.00
#
_symmetry.space_group_name_H-M   'P 1'
#
loop_
_entity.id
_entity.type
_entity.pdbx_description
1 polymer ?
#
loop_
_entity_poly.entity_id
_entity_poly.type
_entity_poly.pdbx_seq_one_letter_code
_entity_poly.pdbx_strand_id
1 'polypeptide(L)'
;MKYTKTFLILTALFGGLQSSLTYADNPTSSKEQKMTMESKQEQRIIYLAGGCFWGLEAYMERIQGVTDAVSGYANGKGDTTNYQLLHATDHAETVKVTYDPNKISLDKLLQYYFRVIDPTSINKQGNDRGRQYRTGIYYQNEQDKAVIEAALKTLQSKYQEPIQIEVEPLKNYVEAEEYHQDYLKKNPNGYCHIDIKKADEPLIDDKKYPKPSDAELKQKLTALQYDVTQGKHTERSFSNEYWDNFAPGIYVDITTGEPLFSSKDKFESGCGWPSFTKPIAAEVAEYQKDNSFNMTRIEVLSRSGHAHLGHVFDDGPRDKGGLRYCINSASIKFIPLDEMEKQGYGDLIPFVK
;
A
#
# COMPACT_ATOMS: atom_id res chain seq x y z
N MET A 1 65.21 -16.70 -22.97
CA MET A 1 66.52 -16.03 -22.79
C MET A 1 66.32 -14.95 -21.73
N LYS A 2 66.75 -15.10 -20.46
CA LYS A 2 68.15 -14.98 -19.94
C LYS A 2 68.88 -13.86 -20.71
N TYR A 3 69.29 -12.72 -20.15
CA TYR A 3 70.22 -12.46 -19.06
C TYR A 3 70.10 -10.94 -18.67
N THR A 4 70.06 -10.47 -17.40
CA THR A 4 71.11 -10.35 -16.36
C THR A 4 71.96 -9.07 -16.46
N LYS A 5 71.86 -8.20 -15.42
CA LYS A 5 72.93 -7.43 -14.71
C LYS A 5 73.71 -6.33 -15.48
N THR A 6 74.33 -5.26 -14.91
CA THR A 6 74.52 -4.68 -13.56
C THR A 6 75.48 -3.46 -13.69
N PHE A 7 75.21 -2.37 -12.95
CA PHE A 7 76.13 -1.36 -12.34
C PHE A 7 77.11 -0.47 -13.16
N LEU A 8 77.18 0.84 -12.80
CA LEU A 8 78.23 1.54 -12.00
C LEU A 8 78.08 3.08 -12.19
N ILE A 9 77.63 3.85 -11.19
CA ILE A 9 78.40 4.76 -10.29
C ILE A 9 79.31 5.80 -11.01
N LEU A 10 79.01 7.10 -10.87
CA LEU A 10 79.98 8.10 -10.39
C LEU A 10 79.33 9.40 -9.88
N THR A 11 79.89 9.88 -8.78
CA THR A 11 79.55 10.99 -7.88
C THR A 11 80.24 12.32 -8.23
N ALA A 12 79.60 13.46 -7.93
CA ALA A 12 80.23 14.71 -7.44
C ALA A 12 79.10 15.63 -6.90
N LEU A 13 78.89 15.95 -5.61
CA LEU A 13 79.64 16.62 -4.52
C LEU A 13 79.75 18.16 -4.61
N PHE A 14 79.34 18.80 -3.49
CA PHE A 14 79.46 20.22 -3.03
C PHE A 14 78.45 21.24 -3.57
N GLY A 15 77.80 22.10 -2.80
CA GLY A 15 77.75 22.43 -1.36
C GLY A 15 76.64 23.49 -1.22
N GLY A 16 75.73 23.43 -0.23
CA GLY A 16 75.92 23.99 1.10
C GLY A 16 75.34 25.41 1.21
N LEU A 17 74.19 25.58 1.87
CA LEU A 17 73.96 26.65 2.86
C LEU A 17 72.71 26.33 3.70
N GLN A 18 72.85 26.49 5.02
CA GLN A 18 71.91 26.14 6.08
C GLN A 18 70.94 27.28 6.44
N SER A 19 69.76 26.92 6.95
CA SER A 19 69.05 27.59 8.07
C SER A 19 67.75 26.83 8.34
N SER A 20 67.67 25.94 9.33
CA SER A 20 67.35 26.18 10.76
C SER A 20 65.85 26.09 11.10
N LEU A 21 65.54 25.18 12.05
CA LEU A 21 64.51 25.23 13.10
C LEU A 21 63.05 24.75 12.82
N THR A 22 62.80 23.50 13.25
CA THR A 22 61.82 23.02 14.26
C THR A 22 60.28 23.02 14.04
N TYR A 23 59.72 21.86 14.46
CA TYR A 23 58.37 21.57 15.01
C TYR A 23 57.21 21.48 13.98
N ALA A 24 56.30 20.50 13.99
CA ALA A 24 55.92 19.50 14.98
C ALA A 24 55.18 18.32 14.28
N ASP A 25 55.28 17.12 14.83
CA ASP A 25 54.36 16.01 14.53
C ASP A 25 52.95 16.34 15.03
N ASN A 26 51.93 16.03 14.21
CA ASN A 26 50.59 15.73 14.72
C ASN A 26 49.88 14.71 13.80
N PRO A 27 49.55 13.51 14.30
CA PRO A 27 48.89 12.48 13.53
C PRO A 27 47.37 12.57 13.72
N THR A 28 46.67 13.24 12.82
CA THR A 28 45.20 13.17 12.75
C THR A 28 44.75 13.17 11.29
N SER A 29 44.79 12.00 10.66
CA SER A 29 44.14 11.75 9.37
C SER A 29 43.65 10.29 9.29
N SER A 30 42.71 9.93 10.16
CA SER A 30 42.02 8.63 10.05
C SER A 30 40.60 8.61 10.64
N LYS A 31 40.01 9.75 11.00
CA LYS A 31 38.65 9.82 11.55
C LYS A 31 37.63 10.65 10.75
N GLU A 32 38.03 11.31 9.67
CA GLU A 32 37.12 12.12 8.84
C GLU A 32 36.54 11.40 7.61
N GLN A 33 36.96 10.16 7.32
CA GLN A 33 36.40 9.37 6.19
C GLN A 33 35.37 8.32 6.61
N LYS A 34 34.78 8.47 7.81
CA LYS A 34 33.71 7.57 8.27
C LYS A 34 32.44 8.34 8.64
N MET A 35 32.00 9.22 7.75
CA MET A 35 30.64 9.78 7.76
C MET A 35 30.21 10.02 6.31
N THR A 36 28.95 9.66 6.04
CA THR A 36 28.18 9.84 4.80
C THR A 36 28.56 9.00 3.58
N MET A 37 28.38 7.67 3.70
CA MET A 37 27.66 6.93 2.65
C MET A 37 26.35 6.44 3.26
N GLU A 38 25.42 7.36 3.48
CA GLU A 38 24.02 6.96 3.38
C GLU A 38 23.82 6.61 1.91
N SER A 39 23.56 5.35 1.61
CA SER A 39 23.11 4.94 0.28
C SER A 39 21.87 5.79 -0.03
N LYS A 40 21.99 6.75 -0.95
CA LYS A 40 20.85 7.54 -1.42
C LYS A 40 19.84 6.54 -1.96
N GLN A 41 18.81 6.26 -1.18
CA GLN A 41 17.80 5.25 -1.47
C GLN A 41 17.17 5.64 -2.81
N GLU A 42 17.26 4.77 -3.83
CA GLU A 42 16.74 5.04 -5.18
C GLU A 42 15.26 5.43 -5.04
N GLN A 43 14.93 6.70 -5.26
CA GLN A 43 13.54 7.16 -5.27
C GLN A 43 13.03 7.12 -6.71
N ARG A 44 11.77 6.72 -6.89
CA ARG A 44 11.07 6.78 -8.16
C ARG A 44 9.90 7.74 -8.09
N ILE A 45 9.49 8.26 -9.25
CA ILE A 45 8.46 9.28 -9.36
C ILE A 45 7.44 8.84 -10.40
N ILE A 46 6.15 8.96 -10.07
CA ILE A 46 5.04 8.83 -11.01
C ILE A 46 4.07 9.99 -10.81
N TYR A 47 3.38 10.40 -11.88
CA TYR A 47 2.42 11.51 -11.84
C TYR A 47 1.01 10.98 -12.09
N LEU A 48 0.11 11.22 -11.16
CA LEU A 48 -1.24 10.63 -11.16
C LEU A 48 -2.28 11.74 -11.13
N ALA A 49 -3.10 11.84 -12.18
CA ALA A 49 -4.26 12.73 -12.25
C ALA A 49 -5.52 11.94 -11.99
N GLY A 50 -6.30 12.31 -10.98
CA GLY A 50 -7.43 11.49 -10.52
C GLY A 50 -8.59 12.31 -9.96
N GLY A 51 -8.85 13.48 -10.55
CA GLY A 51 -9.82 14.44 -10.02
C GLY A 51 -9.17 15.53 -9.19
N CYS A 52 -9.91 16.09 -8.23
CA CYS A 52 -9.37 17.10 -7.31
C CYS A 52 -8.14 16.56 -6.55
N PHE A 53 -6.98 17.20 -6.71
CA PHE A 53 -5.73 16.67 -6.16
C PHE A 53 -5.66 16.70 -4.63
N TRP A 54 -6.51 17.46 -3.92
CA TRP A 54 -6.47 17.56 -2.44
C TRP A 54 -6.69 16.20 -1.77
N GLY A 55 -7.70 15.48 -2.26
CA GLY A 55 -7.99 14.14 -1.76
C GLY A 55 -6.94 13.13 -2.20
N LEU A 56 -6.46 13.25 -3.43
CA LEU A 56 -5.50 12.29 -3.99
C LEU A 56 -4.12 12.42 -3.34
N GLU A 57 -3.64 13.63 -3.08
CA GLU A 57 -2.41 13.93 -2.35
C GLU A 57 -2.48 13.32 -0.96
N ALA A 58 -3.48 13.72 -0.16
CA ALA A 58 -3.66 13.22 1.20
C ALA A 58 -3.83 11.69 1.26
N TYR A 59 -4.44 11.08 0.24
CA TYR A 59 -4.52 9.63 0.12
C TYR A 59 -3.16 8.99 -0.15
N MET A 60 -2.39 9.50 -1.12
CA MET A 60 -1.10 8.95 -1.50
C MET A 60 -0.07 9.04 -0.38
N GLU A 61 -0.05 10.14 0.37
CA GLU A 61 0.87 10.32 1.50
C GLU A 61 0.70 9.30 2.63
N ARG A 62 -0.49 8.70 2.74
CA ARG A 62 -0.81 7.70 3.78
C ARG A 62 -0.30 6.30 3.40
N ILE A 63 0.05 6.09 2.13
CA ILE A 63 0.47 4.79 1.62
C ILE A 63 1.92 4.51 2.05
N GLN A 64 2.12 3.37 2.74
CA GLN A 64 3.45 2.91 3.13
C GLN A 64 4.35 2.72 1.89
N GLY A 65 5.51 3.39 1.90
CA GLY A 65 6.47 3.39 0.80
C GLY A 65 6.43 4.65 -0.07
N VAL A 66 5.36 5.44 -0.01
CA VAL A 66 5.35 6.81 -0.53
C VAL A 66 6.17 7.69 0.42
N THR A 67 7.06 8.49 -0.14
CA THR A 67 7.98 9.37 0.61
C THR A 67 7.62 10.85 0.47
N ASP A 68 6.94 11.22 -0.62
CA ASP A 68 6.47 12.58 -0.87
C ASP A 68 5.31 12.58 -1.88
N ALA A 69 4.37 13.52 -1.74
CA ALA A 69 3.29 13.73 -2.68
C ALA A 69 3.02 15.23 -2.84
N VAL A 70 3.09 15.74 -4.07
CA VAL A 70 2.99 17.18 -4.34
C VAL A 70 1.89 17.44 -5.36
N SER A 71 0.99 18.37 -5.05
CA SER A 71 -0.09 18.80 -5.94
C SER A 71 0.42 19.74 -7.04
N GLY A 72 -0.08 19.56 -8.27
CA GLY A 72 0.30 20.39 -9.41
C GLY A 72 -0.58 20.18 -10.64
N TYR A 73 -0.11 20.73 -11.75
CA TYR A 73 -0.82 20.79 -13.02
C TYR A 73 0.05 20.19 -14.13
N ALA A 74 -0.42 19.14 -14.79
CA ALA A 74 0.37 18.41 -15.78
C ALA A 74 -0.24 18.40 -17.18
N ASN A 75 0.62 18.20 -18.18
CA ASN A 75 0.26 17.88 -19.56
C ASN A 75 -0.77 18.83 -20.18
N GLY A 76 -0.64 20.13 -19.93
CA GLY A 76 -1.43 21.17 -20.58
C GLY A 76 -0.63 21.93 -21.63
N LYS A 77 -1.17 23.07 -22.05
CA LYS A 77 -0.59 23.97 -23.05
C LYS A 77 0.37 24.95 -22.39
N GLY A 78 1.64 24.91 -22.83
CA GLY A 78 2.71 25.77 -22.32
C GLY A 78 3.22 25.32 -20.96
N ASP A 79 4.36 25.86 -20.52
CA ASP A 79 5.08 25.38 -19.33
C ASP A 79 4.72 26.12 -18.03
N THR A 80 3.69 26.96 -18.08
CA THR A 80 3.24 27.78 -16.94
C THR A 80 1.73 27.78 -16.86
N THR A 81 1.19 27.61 -15.65
CA THR A 81 -0.22 27.80 -15.34
C THR A 81 -0.36 28.13 -13.85
N ASN A 82 -1.58 28.44 -13.43
CA ASN A 82 -1.99 28.60 -12.04
C ASN A 82 -3.47 28.21 -11.94
N TYR A 83 -4.02 28.18 -10.73
CA TYR A 83 -5.41 27.75 -10.54
C TYR A 83 -6.41 28.59 -11.36
N GLN A 84 -6.14 29.90 -11.54
CA GLN A 84 -7.03 30.81 -12.27
C GLN A 84 -7.00 30.59 -13.79
N LEU A 85 -5.90 30.08 -14.34
CA LEU A 85 -5.70 29.84 -15.77
C LEU A 85 -5.91 28.38 -16.18
N LEU A 86 -6.17 27.49 -15.22
CA LEU A 86 -6.25 26.04 -15.43
C LEU A 86 -7.24 25.64 -16.52
N HIS A 87 -8.42 26.25 -16.55
CA HIS A 87 -9.44 26.00 -17.57
C HIS A 87 -9.01 26.39 -18.99
N ALA A 88 -8.12 27.38 -19.13
CA ALA A 88 -7.65 27.87 -20.43
C ALA A 88 -6.44 27.09 -20.95
N THR A 89 -5.61 26.59 -20.02
CA THR A 89 -4.37 25.89 -20.35
C THR A 89 -4.53 24.38 -20.51
N ASP A 90 -5.68 23.80 -20.17
CA ASP A 90 -5.99 22.35 -20.32
C ASP A 90 -5.05 21.41 -19.54
N HIS A 91 -4.34 21.91 -18.52
CA HIS A 91 -3.60 21.03 -17.61
C HIS A 91 -4.57 20.18 -16.77
N ALA A 92 -4.14 18.97 -16.40
CA ALA A 92 -4.82 18.13 -15.41
C ALA A 92 -4.30 18.44 -14.01
N GLU A 93 -5.19 18.51 -13.03
CA GLU A 93 -4.82 18.39 -11.63
C GLU A 93 -4.17 17.02 -11.39
N THR A 94 -2.92 17.06 -10.91
CA THR A 94 -2.02 15.91 -10.88
C THR A 94 -1.20 15.91 -9.61
N VAL A 95 -1.05 14.74 -8.99
CA VAL A 95 -0.16 14.53 -7.85
C VAL A 95 1.13 13.90 -8.34
N LYS A 96 2.27 14.53 -8.06
CA LYS A 96 3.61 13.95 -8.22
C LYS A 96 3.88 13.09 -7.00
N VAL A 97 3.95 11.78 -7.18
CA VAL A 97 4.18 10.81 -6.11
C VAL A 97 5.62 10.32 -6.17
N THR A 98 6.39 10.60 -5.14
CA THR A 98 7.73 10.05 -4.93
C THR A 98 7.65 8.86 -3.99
N TYR A 99 8.30 7.75 -4.34
CA TYR A 99 8.22 6.51 -3.56
C TYR A 99 9.53 5.71 -3.57
N ASP A 100 9.67 4.86 -2.54
CA ASP A 100 10.76 3.90 -2.41
C ASP A 100 10.36 2.56 -3.08
N PRO A 101 10.98 2.20 -4.22
CA PRO A 101 10.67 0.98 -4.95
C PRO A 101 11.00 -0.31 -4.17
N ASN A 102 11.79 -0.22 -3.08
CA ASN A 102 12.06 -1.37 -2.21
C ASN A 102 10.94 -1.62 -1.19
N LYS A 103 10.05 -0.65 -0.99
CA LYS A 103 8.89 -0.75 -0.08
C LYS A 103 7.57 -0.92 -0.83
N ILE A 104 7.43 -0.27 -1.98
CA ILE A 104 6.23 -0.36 -2.81
C ILE A 104 6.60 -0.40 -4.30
N SER A 105 6.08 -1.39 -5.01
CA SER A 105 6.23 -1.45 -6.47
C SER A 105 5.29 -0.47 -7.17
N LEU A 106 5.63 -0.06 -8.40
CA LEU A 106 4.76 0.79 -9.21
C LEU A 106 3.38 0.15 -9.41
N ASP A 107 3.33 -1.16 -9.70
CA ASP A 107 2.07 -1.90 -9.85
C ASP A 107 1.18 -1.78 -8.60
N LYS A 108 1.75 -1.97 -7.41
CA LYS A 108 1.01 -1.86 -6.14
C LYS A 108 0.54 -0.42 -5.87
N LEU A 109 1.36 0.57 -6.19
CA LEU A 109 0.97 1.98 -6.12
C LEU A 109 -0.19 2.32 -7.07
N LEU A 110 -0.17 1.79 -8.30
CA LEU A 110 -1.27 1.95 -9.26
C LEU A 110 -2.55 1.26 -8.79
N GLN A 111 -2.46 0.10 -8.15
CA GLN A 111 -3.63 -0.54 -7.54
C GLN A 111 -4.26 0.33 -6.44
N TYR A 112 -3.46 1.03 -5.63
CA TYR A 112 -3.99 2.02 -4.68
C TYR A 112 -4.66 3.19 -5.41
N TYR A 113 -4.06 3.71 -6.48
CA TYR A 113 -4.67 4.76 -7.31
C TYR A 113 -6.04 4.32 -7.86
N PHE A 114 -6.13 3.14 -8.47
CA PHE A 114 -7.38 2.61 -9.03
C PHE A 114 -8.49 2.38 -7.99
N ARG A 115 -8.14 2.19 -6.71
CA ARG A 115 -9.09 1.97 -5.62
C ARG A 115 -9.94 3.22 -5.30
N VAL A 116 -9.46 4.41 -5.63
CA VAL A 116 -10.08 5.68 -5.23
C VAL A 116 -10.61 6.54 -6.38
N ILE A 117 -10.35 6.17 -7.63
CA ILE A 117 -10.91 6.83 -8.81
C ILE A 117 -12.05 6.04 -9.43
N ASP A 118 -12.90 6.72 -10.19
CA ASP A 118 -13.78 6.12 -11.18
C ASP A 118 -13.03 6.00 -12.51
N PRO A 119 -12.59 4.79 -12.92
CA PRO A 119 -11.76 4.62 -14.12
C PRO A 119 -12.54 4.72 -15.42
N THR A 120 -13.87 4.72 -15.41
CA THR A 120 -14.71 4.79 -16.63
C THR A 120 -15.28 6.20 -16.85
N SER A 121 -15.13 7.11 -15.87
CA SER A 121 -15.53 8.51 -15.99
C SER A 121 -14.66 9.30 -16.95
N ILE A 122 -15.31 10.12 -17.77
CA ILE A 122 -14.66 11.07 -18.69
C ILE A 122 -14.70 12.48 -18.07
N ASN A 123 -13.54 13.09 -17.86
CA ASN A 123 -13.40 14.49 -17.42
C ASN A 123 -14.23 14.84 -16.17
N LYS A 124 -14.33 13.89 -15.23
CA LYS A 124 -15.13 14.01 -14.03
C LYS A 124 -14.63 13.03 -12.97
N GLN A 125 -14.58 13.45 -11.71
CA GLN A 125 -14.44 12.57 -10.54
C GLN A 125 -15.30 13.13 -9.40
N GLY A 126 -16.12 12.29 -8.78
CA GLY A 126 -17.10 12.74 -7.79
C GLY A 126 -18.03 13.82 -8.36
N ASN A 127 -18.05 15.00 -7.72
CA ASN A 127 -18.84 16.15 -8.17
C ASN A 127 -18.07 17.08 -9.11
N ASP A 128 -16.75 16.93 -9.21
CA ASP A 128 -15.86 17.81 -9.95
C ASP A 128 -15.90 17.46 -11.45
N ARG A 129 -16.18 18.46 -12.30
CA ARG A 129 -16.34 18.28 -13.76
C ARG A 129 -15.46 19.24 -14.54
N GLY A 130 -14.80 18.72 -15.56
CA GLY A 130 -13.90 19.47 -16.42
C GLY A 130 -12.67 18.67 -16.82
N ARG A 131 -12.01 19.12 -17.90
CA ARG A 131 -10.78 18.49 -18.42
C ARG A 131 -9.64 18.47 -17.40
N GLN A 132 -9.62 19.42 -16.48
CA GLN A 132 -8.65 19.45 -15.40
C GLN A 132 -8.83 18.31 -14.38
N TYR A 133 -9.99 17.65 -14.36
CA TYR A 133 -10.29 16.51 -13.49
C TYR A 133 -10.33 15.17 -14.24
N ARG A 134 -9.71 15.11 -15.43
CA ARG A 134 -9.55 13.85 -16.16
C ARG A 134 -8.64 12.89 -15.40
N THR A 135 -8.83 11.60 -15.62
CA THR A 135 -7.96 10.56 -15.07
C THR A 135 -6.77 10.32 -16.00
N GLY A 136 -5.57 10.23 -15.44
CA GLY A 136 -4.35 10.09 -16.21
C GLY A 136 -3.17 9.57 -15.41
N ILE A 137 -2.27 8.86 -16.10
CA ILE A 137 -1.00 8.39 -15.56
C ILE A 137 0.11 8.92 -16.46
N TYR A 138 0.95 9.79 -15.92
CA TYR A 138 2.05 10.41 -16.65
C TYR A 138 3.40 9.91 -16.14
N TYR A 139 4.21 9.37 -17.06
CA TYR A 139 5.50 8.77 -16.74
C TYR A 139 6.64 9.57 -17.35
N GLN A 140 7.78 9.62 -16.67
CA GLN A 140 9.03 10.17 -17.20
C GLN A 140 9.91 9.07 -17.79
N ASN A 141 9.82 7.86 -17.24
CA ASN A 141 10.61 6.72 -17.65
C ASN A 141 9.78 5.78 -18.53
N GLU A 142 10.25 5.54 -19.76
CA GLU A 142 9.63 4.60 -20.71
C GLU A 142 9.53 3.16 -20.18
N GLN A 143 10.39 2.75 -19.24
CA GLN A 143 10.30 1.41 -18.65
C GLN A 143 9.06 1.23 -17.77
N ASP A 144 8.53 2.32 -17.20
CA ASP A 144 7.32 2.27 -16.36
C ASP A 144 6.06 2.04 -17.20
N LYS A 145 6.09 2.44 -18.48
CA LYS A 145 4.96 2.30 -19.42
C LYS A 145 4.45 0.87 -19.50
N ALA A 146 5.35 -0.11 -19.61
CA ALA A 146 4.96 -1.52 -19.69
C ALA A 146 4.24 -2.01 -18.42
N VAL A 147 4.65 -1.52 -17.24
CA VAL A 147 3.99 -1.83 -15.97
C VAL A 147 2.60 -1.18 -15.90
N ILE A 148 2.51 0.09 -16.32
CA ILE A 148 1.24 0.84 -16.37
C ILE A 148 0.24 0.16 -17.30
N GLU A 149 0.65 -0.21 -18.52
CA GLU A 149 -0.21 -0.89 -19.50
C GLU A 149 -0.69 -2.26 -19.01
N ALA A 150 0.18 -3.04 -18.33
CA ALA A 150 -0.20 -4.32 -17.73
C ALA A 150 -1.22 -4.15 -16.59
N ALA A 151 -1.03 -3.14 -15.74
CA ALA A 151 -1.93 -2.81 -14.65
C ALA A 151 -3.31 -2.37 -15.18
N LEU A 152 -3.34 -1.53 -16.22
CA LEU A 152 -4.58 -1.09 -16.89
C LEU A 152 -5.30 -2.24 -17.60
N LYS A 153 -4.58 -3.17 -18.23
CA LYS A 153 -5.19 -4.38 -18.81
C LYS A 153 -5.88 -5.22 -17.74
N THR A 154 -5.25 -5.35 -16.57
CA THR A 154 -5.84 -6.06 -15.42
C THR A 154 -7.06 -5.31 -14.91
N LEU A 155 -6.98 -3.98 -14.78
CA LEU A 155 -8.12 -3.15 -14.38
C LEU A 155 -9.29 -3.28 -15.36
N GLN A 156 -9.03 -3.18 -16.67
CA GLN A 156 -10.06 -3.28 -17.71
C GLN A 156 -10.86 -4.60 -17.62
N SER A 157 -10.23 -5.72 -17.24
CA SER A 157 -10.96 -6.98 -17.08
C SER A 157 -12.03 -6.97 -15.98
N LYS A 158 -12.00 -5.97 -15.08
CA LYS A 158 -12.98 -5.78 -14.00
C LYS A 158 -14.17 -4.89 -14.43
N TYR A 159 -14.10 -4.24 -15.59
CA TYR A 159 -15.12 -3.31 -16.08
C TYR A 159 -15.64 -3.72 -17.45
N GLN A 160 -16.95 -3.60 -17.65
CA GLN A 160 -17.57 -3.82 -18.96
C GLN A 160 -17.36 -2.60 -19.86
N GLU A 161 -17.46 -1.40 -19.29
CA GLU A 161 -17.16 -0.16 -19.98
C GLU A 161 -15.64 0.02 -20.19
N PRO A 162 -15.23 0.68 -21.30
CA PRO A 162 -13.83 1.00 -21.51
C PRO A 162 -13.35 2.00 -20.45
N ILE A 163 -12.21 1.69 -19.83
CA ILE A 163 -11.54 2.65 -18.94
C ILE A 163 -11.05 3.87 -19.74
N GLN A 164 -11.09 5.03 -19.11
CA GLN A 164 -10.84 6.34 -19.70
C GLN A 164 -9.54 6.99 -19.21
N ILE A 165 -8.74 6.24 -18.45
CA ILE A 165 -7.47 6.69 -17.91
C ILE A 165 -6.47 6.87 -19.06
N GLU A 166 -6.04 8.09 -19.32
CA GLU A 166 -5.02 8.36 -20.34
C GLU A 166 -3.61 7.97 -19.84
N VAL A 167 -2.76 7.50 -20.74
CA VAL A 167 -1.36 7.14 -20.45
C VAL A 167 -0.45 7.85 -21.44
N GLU A 168 0.30 8.83 -20.95
CA GLU A 168 1.17 9.66 -21.79
C GLU A 168 2.52 9.91 -21.10
N PRO A 169 3.60 10.16 -21.85
CA PRO A 169 4.80 10.74 -21.28
C PRO A 169 4.46 12.08 -20.60
N LEU A 170 5.11 12.38 -19.49
CA LEU A 170 5.01 13.69 -18.85
C LEU A 170 5.66 14.74 -19.76
N LYS A 171 4.89 15.75 -20.16
CA LYS A 171 5.35 16.86 -21.01
C LYS A 171 5.82 18.03 -20.16
N ASN A 172 5.01 18.42 -19.18
CA ASN A 172 5.28 19.47 -18.22
C ASN A 172 4.53 19.20 -16.93
N TYR A 173 5.03 19.78 -15.84
CA TYR A 173 4.40 19.76 -14.53
C TYR A 173 4.71 21.07 -13.82
N VAL A 174 3.65 21.80 -13.48
CA VAL A 174 3.73 23.06 -12.75
C VAL A 174 3.22 22.79 -11.34
N GLU A 175 4.09 22.95 -10.34
CA GLU A 175 3.67 22.82 -8.93
C GLU A 175 2.56 23.82 -8.62
N ALA A 176 1.53 23.35 -7.91
CA ALA A 176 0.42 24.20 -7.48
C ALA A 176 0.88 25.16 -6.38
N GLU A 177 0.10 26.21 -6.17
CA GLU A 177 0.37 27.21 -5.14
C GLU A 177 0.39 26.60 -3.73
N GLU A 178 1.16 27.20 -2.81
CA GLU A 178 1.34 26.71 -1.42
C GLU A 178 0.04 26.45 -0.64
N TYR A 179 -1.06 27.13 -0.97
CA TYR A 179 -2.33 26.90 -0.30
C TYR A 179 -3.02 25.60 -0.73
N HIS A 180 -2.62 25.02 -1.87
CA HIS A 180 -3.09 23.74 -2.37
C HIS A 180 -2.28 22.54 -1.85
N GLN A 181 -0.99 22.75 -1.57
CA GLN A 181 -0.13 21.72 -0.99
C GLN A 181 -0.63 21.34 0.40
N ASP A 182 -0.66 20.06 0.75
CA ASP A 182 -1.10 19.56 2.05
C ASP A 182 -2.50 20.07 2.47
N TYR A 183 -3.39 20.32 1.50
CA TYR A 183 -4.62 21.07 1.75
C TYR A 183 -5.47 20.46 2.88
N LEU A 184 -5.61 19.14 2.90
CA LEU A 184 -6.39 18.42 3.92
C LEU A 184 -5.68 18.29 5.27
N LYS A 185 -4.35 18.42 5.33
CA LYS A 185 -3.64 18.57 6.62
C LYS A 185 -3.89 19.95 7.21
N LYS A 186 -3.86 20.99 6.36
CA LYS A 186 -4.13 22.39 6.73
C LYS A 186 -5.60 22.61 7.06
N ASN A 187 -6.50 21.91 6.37
CA ASN A 187 -7.96 22.02 6.48
C ASN A 187 -8.58 20.62 6.67
N PRO A 188 -8.60 20.06 7.89
CA PRO A 188 -9.07 18.69 8.13
C PRO A 188 -10.53 18.40 7.73
N ASN A 189 -11.37 19.44 7.70
CA ASN A 189 -12.77 19.38 7.25
C ASN A 189 -12.95 19.94 5.83
N GLY A 190 -11.86 20.06 5.07
CA GLY A 190 -11.88 20.53 3.69
C GLY A 190 -12.62 19.57 2.76
N TYR A 191 -12.93 20.05 1.56
CA TYR A 191 -13.57 19.22 0.54
C TYR A 191 -12.67 18.04 0.15
N CYS A 192 -13.24 16.84 0.17
CA CYS A 192 -12.60 15.63 -0.31
C CYS A 192 -13.68 14.65 -0.79
N HIS A 193 -13.63 14.26 -2.07
CA HIS A 193 -14.55 13.24 -2.61
C HIS A 193 -14.01 11.81 -2.42
N ILE A 194 -12.73 11.67 -2.06
CA ILE A 194 -12.06 10.40 -1.82
C ILE A 194 -12.16 10.02 -0.34
N ASP A 195 -12.44 8.75 -0.04
CA ASP A 195 -12.22 8.23 1.31
C ASP A 195 -10.73 7.93 1.52
N ILE A 196 -10.01 8.92 2.06
CA ILE A 196 -8.56 8.82 2.29
C ILE A 196 -8.16 7.70 3.26
N LYS A 197 -9.11 7.18 4.05
CA LYS A 197 -8.88 6.06 4.99
C LYS A 197 -8.64 4.74 4.29
N LYS A 198 -9.05 4.60 3.03
CA LYS A 198 -8.76 3.41 2.21
C LYS A 198 -7.27 3.15 1.99
N ALA A 199 -6.41 4.13 2.23
CA ALA A 199 -4.95 3.96 2.20
C ALA A 199 -4.45 3.12 3.40
N ASP A 200 -5.19 3.12 4.51
CA ASP A 200 -4.87 2.34 5.71
C ASP A 200 -5.31 0.87 5.58
N GLU A 201 -5.94 0.50 4.47
CA GLU A 201 -6.31 -0.88 4.17
C GLU A 201 -5.27 -1.50 3.23
N PRO A 202 -4.73 -2.69 3.54
CA PRO A 202 -3.79 -3.36 2.64
C PRO A 202 -4.48 -3.75 1.32
N LEU A 203 -3.70 -3.82 0.25
CA LEU A 203 -4.13 -4.49 -0.98
C LEU A 203 -3.85 -5.99 -0.85
N ILE A 204 -4.91 -6.79 -0.87
CA ILE A 204 -4.81 -8.26 -0.81
C ILE A 204 -5.11 -8.83 -2.20
N ASP A 205 -4.08 -9.40 -2.83
CA ASP A 205 -4.19 -10.12 -4.11
C ASP A 205 -4.83 -11.49 -3.89
N ASP A 206 -6.08 -11.63 -4.32
CA ASP A 206 -6.89 -12.85 -4.21
C ASP A 206 -6.23 -14.04 -4.94
N LYS A 207 -5.50 -13.78 -6.02
CA LYS A 207 -4.81 -14.82 -6.81
C LYS A 207 -3.74 -15.57 -6.03
N LYS A 208 -3.22 -14.98 -4.94
CA LYS A 208 -2.27 -15.65 -4.03
C LYS A 208 -2.92 -16.72 -3.15
N TYR A 209 -4.25 -16.72 -3.06
CA TYR A 209 -4.99 -17.54 -2.09
C TYR A 209 -6.09 -18.37 -2.77
N PRO A 210 -5.79 -19.17 -3.81
CA PRO A 210 -6.82 -19.90 -4.54
C PRO A 210 -7.54 -20.90 -3.63
N LYS A 211 -8.86 -21.01 -3.78
CA LYS A 211 -9.66 -22.01 -3.08
C LYS A 211 -9.22 -23.44 -3.43
N PRO A 212 -8.80 -24.27 -2.45
CA PRO A 212 -8.55 -25.68 -2.69
C PRO A 212 -9.82 -26.44 -3.08
N SER A 213 -9.66 -27.59 -3.72
CA SER A 213 -10.80 -28.46 -4.02
C SER A 213 -11.45 -29.01 -2.75
N ASP A 214 -12.73 -29.37 -2.84
CA ASP A 214 -13.49 -29.98 -1.74
C ASP A 214 -12.78 -31.21 -1.13
N ALA A 215 -12.19 -32.05 -1.99
CA ALA A 215 -11.44 -33.23 -1.57
C ALA A 215 -10.18 -32.87 -0.75
N GLU A 216 -9.46 -31.82 -1.15
CA GLU A 216 -8.31 -31.32 -0.40
C GLU A 216 -8.74 -30.69 0.93
N LEU A 217 -9.84 -29.95 0.95
CA LEU A 217 -10.38 -29.35 2.18
C LEU A 217 -10.75 -30.43 3.19
N LYS A 218 -11.42 -31.52 2.76
CA LYS A 218 -11.74 -32.67 3.64
C LYS A 218 -10.51 -33.37 4.22
N GLN A 219 -9.36 -33.32 3.53
CA GLN A 219 -8.13 -33.92 4.01
C GLN A 219 -7.36 -32.99 4.95
N LYS A 220 -7.38 -31.68 4.70
CA LYS A 220 -6.60 -30.68 5.44
C LYS A 220 -7.30 -30.19 6.70
N LEU A 221 -8.63 -30.06 6.66
CA LEU A 221 -9.42 -29.49 7.75
C LEU A 221 -9.87 -30.58 8.73
N THR A 222 -9.99 -30.20 10.00
CA THR A 222 -10.76 -31.00 10.96
C THR A 222 -12.24 -31.05 10.58
N ALA A 223 -12.99 -32.03 11.10
CA ALA A 223 -14.43 -32.12 10.85
C ALA A 223 -15.17 -30.82 11.21
N LEU A 224 -14.86 -30.22 12.37
CA LEU A 224 -15.48 -28.95 12.78
C LEU A 224 -15.14 -27.80 11.83
N GLN A 225 -13.87 -27.65 11.43
CA GLN A 225 -13.45 -26.60 10.50
C GLN A 225 -14.14 -26.77 9.13
N TYR A 226 -14.25 -28.01 8.64
CA TYR A 226 -14.96 -28.30 7.41
C TYR A 226 -16.46 -27.98 7.52
N ASP A 227 -17.12 -28.43 8.59
CA ASP A 227 -18.55 -28.21 8.81
C ASP A 227 -18.87 -26.72 9.00
N VAL A 228 -18.00 -25.97 9.68
CA VAL A 228 -18.15 -24.51 9.81
C VAL A 228 -17.97 -23.86 8.45
N THR A 229 -16.83 -24.06 7.79
CA THR A 229 -16.47 -23.31 6.57
C THR A 229 -17.30 -23.68 5.34
N GLN A 230 -17.65 -24.96 5.16
CA GLN A 230 -18.39 -25.44 3.98
C GLN A 230 -19.87 -25.74 4.31
N GLY A 231 -20.16 -26.17 5.53
CA GLY A 231 -21.51 -26.55 5.98
C GLY A 231 -22.28 -25.44 6.70
N LYS A 232 -21.70 -24.24 6.85
CA LYS A 232 -22.28 -23.11 7.59
C LYS A 232 -22.62 -23.43 9.05
N HIS A 233 -21.89 -24.38 9.64
CA HIS A 233 -22.02 -24.69 11.06
C HIS A 233 -21.49 -23.54 11.93
N THR A 234 -21.86 -23.53 13.21
CA THR A 234 -21.36 -22.55 14.19
C THR A 234 -20.77 -23.30 15.38
N GLU A 235 -19.50 -23.05 15.67
CA GLU A 235 -18.81 -23.66 16.81
C GLU A 235 -19.41 -23.21 18.14
N ARG A 236 -19.12 -23.95 19.22
CA ARG A 236 -19.65 -23.63 20.54
C ARG A 236 -18.99 -22.38 21.13
N SER A 237 -19.82 -21.46 21.62
CA SER A 237 -19.41 -20.27 22.37
C SER A 237 -18.48 -20.63 23.56
N PHE A 238 -17.43 -19.83 23.75
CA PHE A 238 -16.38 -19.96 24.78
C PHE A 238 -15.58 -21.28 24.77
N SER A 239 -15.85 -22.19 23.84
CA SER A 239 -15.18 -23.48 23.69
C SER A 239 -14.47 -23.54 22.35
N ASN A 240 -13.70 -22.49 22.05
CA ASN A 240 -12.95 -22.33 20.81
C ASN A 240 -11.59 -21.68 21.06
N GLU A 241 -10.72 -21.67 20.06
CA GLU A 241 -9.30 -21.33 20.24
C GLU A 241 -9.04 -19.82 20.35
N TYR A 242 -9.87 -18.97 19.74
CA TYR A 242 -9.52 -17.56 19.55
C TYR A 242 -10.45 -16.55 20.21
N TRP A 243 -11.49 -16.97 20.95
CA TRP A 243 -12.37 -16.02 21.64
C TRP A 243 -11.58 -15.08 22.58
N ASP A 244 -10.64 -15.62 23.36
CA ASP A 244 -9.80 -14.87 24.32
C ASP A 244 -8.39 -14.54 23.82
N ASN A 245 -8.05 -14.88 22.57
CA ASN A 245 -6.75 -14.52 22.00
C ASN A 245 -6.69 -13.02 21.67
N PHE A 246 -5.76 -12.27 22.27
CA PHE A 246 -5.49 -10.85 21.96
C PHE A 246 -4.03 -10.59 21.62
N ALA A 247 -3.28 -11.63 21.25
CA ALA A 247 -1.89 -11.47 20.82
C ALA A 247 -1.79 -10.67 19.51
N PRO A 248 -0.73 -9.86 19.32
CA PRO A 248 -0.49 -9.17 18.05
C PRO A 248 -0.27 -10.17 16.90
N GLY A 249 -1.00 -9.99 15.82
CA GLY A 249 -0.94 -10.80 14.61
C GLY A 249 -2.12 -10.55 13.66
N ILE A 250 -2.29 -11.47 12.71
CA ILE A 250 -3.44 -11.48 11.78
C ILE A 250 -4.20 -12.80 11.90
N TYR A 251 -5.47 -12.79 11.49
CA TYR A 251 -6.28 -13.97 11.30
C TYR A 251 -6.50 -14.16 9.81
N VAL A 252 -6.12 -15.33 9.31
CA VAL A 252 -6.25 -15.71 7.90
C VAL A 252 -7.38 -16.74 7.74
N ASP A 253 -7.99 -16.80 6.57
CA ASP A 253 -8.91 -17.86 6.18
C ASP A 253 -8.20 -19.22 6.30
N ILE A 254 -8.75 -20.13 7.09
CA ILE A 254 -8.14 -21.45 7.29
C ILE A 254 -8.12 -22.30 6.01
N THR A 255 -8.99 -21.99 5.05
CA THR A 255 -9.16 -22.74 3.81
C THR A 255 -8.19 -22.31 2.71
N THR A 256 -7.87 -21.01 2.64
CA THR A 256 -7.07 -20.41 1.56
C THR A 256 -5.77 -19.76 2.03
N GLY A 257 -5.69 -19.35 3.30
CA GLY A 257 -4.63 -18.50 3.83
C GLY A 257 -4.81 -17.01 3.51
N GLU A 258 -5.93 -16.58 2.90
CA GLU A 258 -6.23 -15.17 2.65
C GLU A 258 -6.34 -14.38 3.98
N PRO A 259 -5.63 -13.26 4.16
CA PRO A 259 -5.77 -12.41 5.34
C PRO A 259 -7.19 -11.84 5.49
N LEU A 260 -7.81 -12.06 6.64
CA LEU A 260 -9.20 -11.64 6.89
C LEU A 260 -9.30 -10.53 7.94
N PHE A 261 -8.60 -10.66 9.06
CA PHE A 261 -8.71 -9.71 10.18
C PHE A 261 -7.34 -9.37 10.79
N SER A 262 -7.20 -8.14 11.27
CA SER A 262 -6.08 -7.72 12.11
C SER A 262 -6.46 -7.85 13.59
N SER A 263 -5.51 -8.28 14.42
CA SER A 263 -5.66 -8.24 15.89
C SER A 263 -5.94 -6.83 16.44
N LYS A 264 -5.54 -5.77 15.72
CA LYS A 264 -5.83 -4.36 16.06
C LYS A 264 -7.33 -4.04 16.08
N ASP A 265 -8.09 -4.76 15.28
CA ASP A 265 -9.54 -4.60 15.17
C ASP A 265 -10.31 -5.64 16.00
N LYS A 266 -9.62 -6.56 16.69
CA LYS A 266 -10.24 -7.50 17.63
C LYS A 266 -10.63 -6.79 18.92
N PHE A 267 -11.75 -7.18 19.53
CA PHE A 267 -12.19 -6.66 20.82
C PHE A 267 -12.93 -7.73 21.66
N GLU A 268 -13.01 -7.50 22.97
CA GLU A 268 -13.77 -8.35 23.89
C GLU A 268 -15.27 -8.03 23.77
N SER A 269 -16.04 -8.99 23.28
CA SER A 269 -17.49 -8.85 23.10
C SER A 269 -18.32 -9.54 24.17
N GLY A 270 -17.77 -10.53 24.88
CA GLY A 270 -18.54 -11.39 25.78
C GLY A 270 -19.55 -12.33 25.09
N CYS A 271 -19.55 -12.43 23.75
CA CYS A 271 -20.41 -13.37 23.02
C CYS A 271 -19.85 -14.81 23.00
N GLY A 272 -18.55 -14.96 23.28
CA GLY A 272 -17.82 -16.23 23.28
C GLY A 272 -17.31 -16.69 21.91
N TRP A 273 -17.30 -15.82 20.91
CA TRP A 273 -16.59 -16.01 19.63
C TRP A 273 -15.65 -14.82 19.39
N PRO A 274 -14.51 -15.01 18.66
CA PRO A 274 -13.66 -13.89 18.29
C PRO A 274 -14.47 -12.82 17.54
N SER A 275 -14.35 -11.58 18.03
CA SER A 275 -15.13 -10.45 17.56
C SER A 275 -14.23 -9.33 17.06
N PHE A 276 -14.51 -8.84 15.85
CA PHE A 276 -13.74 -7.77 15.21
C PHE A 276 -14.63 -6.59 14.83
N THR A 277 -14.07 -5.39 14.76
CA THR A 277 -14.81 -4.19 14.35
C THR A 277 -14.90 -4.03 12.84
N LYS A 278 -13.94 -4.61 12.10
CA LYS A 278 -13.88 -4.61 10.63
C LYS A 278 -12.93 -5.71 10.11
N PRO A 279 -13.06 -6.15 8.85
CA PRO A 279 -12.03 -6.94 8.18
C PRO A 279 -10.75 -6.10 7.98
N ILE A 280 -9.63 -6.77 7.68
CA ILE A 280 -8.34 -6.12 7.44
C ILE A 280 -8.39 -5.19 6.23
N ALA A 281 -9.17 -5.56 5.21
CA ALA A 281 -9.53 -4.74 4.05
C ALA A 281 -11.01 -5.01 3.71
N ALA A 282 -11.75 -4.03 3.18
CA ALA A 282 -13.17 -4.24 2.92
C ALA A 282 -13.46 -5.40 1.95
N GLU A 283 -12.60 -5.58 0.94
CA GLU A 283 -12.83 -6.54 -0.14
C GLU A 283 -12.62 -8.02 0.23
N VAL A 284 -11.98 -8.34 1.36
CA VAL A 284 -11.72 -9.76 1.71
C VAL A 284 -12.94 -10.47 2.30
N ALA A 285 -14.04 -9.74 2.50
CA ALA A 285 -15.29 -10.25 3.05
C ALA A 285 -16.47 -10.02 2.09
N GLU A 286 -17.27 -11.06 1.90
CA GLU A 286 -18.55 -11.02 1.19
C GLU A 286 -19.70 -11.16 2.18
N TYR A 287 -20.86 -10.60 1.81
CA TYR A 287 -22.02 -10.51 2.70
C TYR A 287 -23.26 -11.13 2.05
N GLN A 288 -23.93 -12.02 2.76
CA GLN A 288 -25.18 -12.65 2.30
C GLN A 288 -26.27 -12.53 3.36
N LYS A 289 -27.52 -12.34 2.93
CA LYS A 289 -28.66 -12.35 3.84
C LYS A 289 -28.93 -13.78 4.30
N ASP A 290 -28.95 -13.99 5.61
CA ASP A 290 -29.27 -15.27 6.23
C ASP A 290 -30.59 -15.17 6.99
N ASN A 291 -31.58 -15.97 6.59
CA ASN A 291 -32.90 -16.05 7.23
C ASN A 291 -33.10 -17.33 8.06
N SER A 292 -32.02 -18.08 8.31
CA SER A 292 -32.03 -19.31 9.10
C SER A 292 -32.48 -19.03 10.54
N PHE A 293 -33.03 -20.05 11.21
CA PHE A 293 -33.48 -19.98 12.61
C PHE A 293 -34.51 -18.87 12.91
N ASN A 294 -35.30 -18.47 11.91
CA ASN A 294 -36.33 -17.42 12.03
C ASN A 294 -35.77 -16.05 12.47
N MET A 295 -34.49 -15.80 12.18
CA MET A 295 -33.82 -14.52 12.40
C MET A 295 -33.45 -13.92 11.04
N THR A 296 -33.24 -12.60 10.97
CA THR A 296 -32.60 -11.96 9.82
C THR A 296 -31.21 -11.49 10.24
N ARG A 297 -30.18 -12.10 9.66
CA ARG A 297 -28.77 -11.79 9.93
C ARG A 297 -28.02 -11.57 8.61
N ILE A 298 -26.82 -11.03 8.73
CA ILE A 298 -25.89 -10.91 7.60
C ILE A 298 -24.76 -11.92 7.83
N GLU A 299 -24.72 -12.95 7.00
CA GLU A 299 -23.62 -13.91 6.93
C GLU A 299 -22.39 -13.23 6.33
N VAL A 300 -21.22 -13.56 6.89
CA VAL A 300 -19.91 -13.12 6.39
C VAL A 300 -19.19 -14.33 5.80
N LEU A 301 -18.72 -14.19 4.57
CA LEU A 301 -17.96 -15.19 3.81
C LEU A 301 -16.58 -14.62 3.47
N SER A 302 -15.55 -15.47 3.40
CA SER A 302 -14.25 -15.09 2.83
C SER A 302 -14.39 -14.85 1.32
N ARG A 303 -13.76 -13.81 0.76
CA ARG A 303 -13.78 -13.56 -0.69
C ARG A 303 -13.24 -14.74 -1.49
N SER A 304 -12.02 -15.20 -1.23
CA SER A 304 -11.38 -16.18 -2.12
C SER A 304 -11.93 -17.60 -1.95
N GLY A 305 -12.17 -18.00 -0.70
CA GLY A 305 -12.65 -19.35 -0.37
C GLY A 305 -14.17 -19.53 -0.45
N HIS A 306 -14.94 -18.45 -0.47
CA HIS A 306 -16.39 -18.44 -0.14
C HIS A 306 -16.71 -19.30 1.11
N ALA A 307 -15.79 -19.36 2.07
CA ALA A 307 -15.94 -20.10 3.30
C ALA A 307 -16.83 -19.30 4.26
N HIS A 308 -17.78 -19.99 4.91
CA HIS A 308 -18.56 -19.41 6.00
C HIS A 308 -17.64 -19.04 7.16
N LEU A 309 -17.65 -17.76 7.50
CA LEU A 309 -16.86 -17.23 8.61
C LEU A 309 -17.72 -17.08 9.86
N GLY A 310 -18.92 -16.51 9.70
CA GLY A 310 -19.84 -16.20 10.79
C GLY A 310 -20.85 -15.14 10.36
N HIS A 311 -21.12 -14.17 11.23
CA HIS A 311 -22.12 -13.11 11.00
C HIS A 311 -21.61 -11.74 11.45
N VAL A 312 -22.16 -10.68 10.85
CA VAL A 312 -21.93 -9.30 11.26
C VAL A 312 -23.20 -8.69 11.85
N PHE A 313 -23.04 -7.93 12.93
CA PHE A 313 -24.09 -7.27 13.70
C PHE A 313 -23.78 -5.78 13.88
N ASP A 314 -24.79 -4.97 14.19
CA ASP A 314 -24.72 -3.51 14.43
C ASP A 314 -24.64 -3.15 15.93
N ASP A 315 -24.25 -4.12 16.77
CA ASP A 315 -24.13 -4.01 18.23
C ASP A 315 -22.68 -3.86 18.70
N GLY A 316 -21.76 -3.49 17.81
CA GLY A 316 -20.34 -3.30 18.11
C GLY A 316 -20.01 -1.95 18.77
N PRO A 317 -18.73 -1.72 19.11
CA PRO A 317 -18.25 -0.47 19.70
C PRO A 317 -18.51 0.74 18.78
N ARG A 318 -19.34 1.68 19.23
CA ARG A 318 -19.78 2.84 18.43
C ARG A 318 -18.63 3.75 17.99
N ASP A 319 -17.61 3.88 18.83
CA ASP A 319 -16.37 4.63 18.56
C ASP A 319 -15.50 3.98 17.46
N LYS A 320 -15.76 2.71 17.12
CA LYS A 320 -15.03 1.95 16.11
C LYS A 320 -15.90 1.55 14.90
N GLY A 321 -17.01 2.25 14.68
CA GLY A 321 -17.91 2.05 13.55
C GLY A 321 -19.18 1.26 13.87
N GLY A 322 -19.34 0.75 15.10
CA GLY A 322 -20.57 0.12 15.56
C GLY A 322 -20.83 -1.29 15.03
N LEU A 323 -19.94 -1.85 14.22
CA LEU A 323 -20.08 -3.21 13.70
C LEU A 323 -19.35 -4.23 14.58
N ARG A 324 -19.92 -5.43 14.66
CA ARG A 324 -19.32 -6.60 15.30
C ARG A 324 -19.34 -7.78 14.34
N TYR A 325 -18.17 -8.13 13.85
CA TYR A 325 -17.91 -9.34 13.07
C TYR A 325 -17.68 -10.49 14.04
N CYS A 326 -18.70 -11.33 14.23
CA CYS A 326 -18.69 -12.48 15.11
C CYS A 326 -18.29 -13.71 14.31
N ILE A 327 -17.04 -14.13 14.44
CA ILE A 327 -16.40 -15.11 13.56
C ILE A 327 -16.16 -16.43 14.30
N ASN A 328 -16.31 -17.56 13.63
CA ASN A 328 -15.91 -18.85 14.19
C ASN A 328 -14.37 -18.95 14.18
N SER A 329 -13.76 -19.35 15.30
CA SER A 329 -12.34 -19.71 15.33
C SER A 329 -12.03 -20.83 14.34
N ALA A 330 -12.92 -21.80 14.18
CA ALA A 330 -12.78 -22.89 13.22
C ALA A 330 -12.78 -22.47 11.74
N SER A 331 -13.06 -21.20 11.39
CA SER A 331 -12.94 -20.70 10.02
C SER A 331 -11.68 -19.86 9.78
N ILE A 332 -10.91 -19.58 10.83
CA ILE A 332 -9.73 -18.73 10.77
C ILE A 332 -8.51 -19.42 11.38
N LYS A 333 -7.31 -18.96 11.03
CA LYS A 333 -6.06 -19.36 11.65
C LYS A 333 -5.31 -18.10 12.09
N PHE A 334 -4.85 -18.07 13.33
CA PHE A 334 -4.04 -16.96 13.82
C PHE A 334 -2.57 -17.10 13.40
N ILE A 335 -1.99 -16.02 12.89
CA ILE A 335 -0.56 -15.91 12.55
C ILE A 335 0.05 -14.84 13.46
N PRO A 336 0.89 -15.22 14.45
CA PRO A 336 1.56 -14.29 15.34
C PRO A 336 2.46 -13.29 14.61
N LEU A 337 2.56 -12.06 15.12
CA LEU A 337 3.32 -10.96 14.51
C LEU A 337 4.79 -11.31 14.22
N ASP A 338 5.43 -12.09 15.09
CA ASP A 338 6.83 -12.53 14.95
C ASP A 338 7.02 -13.68 13.94
N GLU A 339 5.93 -14.29 13.48
CA GLU A 339 5.92 -15.32 12.44
C GLU A 339 5.45 -14.79 11.08
N MET A 340 4.76 -13.65 11.03
CA MET A 340 4.16 -13.10 9.80
C MET A 340 5.16 -13.01 8.64
N GLU A 341 6.35 -12.45 8.87
CA GLU A 341 7.39 -12.33 7.84
C GLU A 341 7.77 -13.71 7.26
N LYS A 342 8.04 -14.68 8.16
CA LYS A 342 8.47 -16.05 7.78
C LYS A 342 7.37 -16.80 7.04
N GLN A 343 6.11 -16.51 7.33
CA GLN A 343 4.95 -17.12 6.68
C GLN A 343 4.49 -16.35 5.43
N GLY A 344 5.22 -15.34 4.97
CA GLY A 344 4.92 -14.61 3.73
C GLY A 344 3.90 -13.48 3.88
N TYR A 345 3.60 -13.05 5.10
CA TYR A 345 2.69 -11.94 5.42
C TYR A 345 3.45 -10.67 5.89
N GLY A 346 4.74 -10.54 5.55
CA GLY A 346 5.59 -9.41 5.93
C GLY A 346 5.02 -8.04 5.56
N ASP A 347 4.47 -7.94 4.34
CA ASP A 347 3.78 -6.74 3.82
C ASP A 347 2.62 -6.26 4.70
N LEU A 348 2.09 -7.12 5.58
CA LEU A 348 0.93 -6.83 6.42
C LEU A 348 1.30 -6.41 7.85
N ILE A 349 2.58 -6.51 8.23
CA ILE A 349 3.07 -6.10 9.56
C ILE A 349 2.67 -4.66 9.94
N PRO A 350 2.73 -3.66 9.03
CA PRO A 350 2.29 -2.29 9.35
C PRO A 350 0.80 -2.17 9.73
N PHE A 351 -0.03 -3.14 9.35
CA PHE A 351 -1.48 -3.14 9.62
C PHE A 351 -1.85 -3.86 10.94
N VAL A 352 -0.84 -4.38 11.64
CA VAL A 352 -0.97 -4.96 12.99
C VAL A 352 -0.42 -4.02 14.06
N LYS A 353 0.63 -3.27 13.72
CA LYS A 353 1.34 -2.38 14.65
C LYS A 353 0.60 -1.07 14.98
#